data_AF-A0AAV0G5Y6-F1
#
_entry.id   AF-A0AAV0G5Y6-F1
#
_cell.length_a   1.000
_cell.length_b   1.000
_cell.length_c   1.000
_cell.angle_alpha   90.00
_cell.angle_beta   90.00
_cell.angle_gamma   90.00
#
_symmetry.space_group_name_H-M   'P 1'
#
loop_
_entity.id
_entity.type
_entity.pdbx_description
1 polymer ?
#
loop_
_entity_poly.entity_id
_entity_poly.type
_entity_poly.pdbx_seq_one_letter_code
_entity_poly.pdbx_strand_id
1 'polypeptide(L)'
;MGSTDDQKNQLRSRAEWKDEEADSLYAMQLASASVLPMVLKAAVELDLLELMAQAGPGAAVSPSELAAQLPTTNPDAAVMLDRILRLLCTYSVLNCSLRTLADGRVERLINK
;
A
#
# COMPACT_ATOMS: atom_id res chain seq x y z
N MET A 1 12.95 -49.01 4.09
CA MET A 1 13.66 -47.99 4.89
C MET A 1 14.03 -46.71 4.09
N GLY A 2 13.62 -46.53 2.82
CA GLY A 2 14.00 -45.34 2.02
C GLY A 2 13.04 -44.13 2.05
N SER A 3 11.81 -44.26 2.56
CA SER A 3 10.78 -43.21 2.39
C SER A 3 10.96 -41.99 3.30
N THR A 4 11.68 -42.12 4.43
CA THR A 4 11.84 -41.05 5.42
C THR A 4 12.96 -40.07 5.09
N ASP A 5 13.94 -40.47 4.30
CA ASP A 5 15.10 -39.65 3.96
C ASP A 5 14.82 -38.73 2.76
N ASP A 6 14.06 -39.22 1.77
CA ASP A 6 13.57 -38.41 0.65
C ASP A 6 12.67 -37.26 1.14
N GLN A 7 11.80 -37.55 2.12
CA GLN A 7 10.88 -36.58 2.68
C GLN A 7 11.61 -35.49 3.50
N LYS A 8 12.68 -35.85 4.23
CA LYS A 8 13.53 -34.88 4.93
C LYS A 8 14.29 -33.98 3.95
N ASN A 9 14.81 -34.54 2.86
CA ASN A 9 15.54 -33.78 1.86
C ASN A 9 14.64 -32.77 1.14
N GLN A 10 13.39 -33.16 0.83
CA GLN A 10 12.37 -32.27 0.24
C GLN A 10 11.91 -31.15 1.19
N LEU A 11 11.76 -31.44 2.49
CA LEU A 11 11.41 -30.41 3.48
C LEU A 11 12.53 -29.39 3.66
N ARG A 12 13.79 -29.87 3.62
CA ARG A 12 14.98 -29.02 3.75
C ARG A 12 15.14 -28.11 2.53
N SER A 13 15.05 -28.64 1.31
CA SER A 13 15.12 -27.81 0.10
C SER A 13 13.97 -26.81 0.00
N ARG A 14 12.77 -27.15 0.50
CA ARG A 14 11.65 -26.20 0.58
C ARG A 14 11.90 -25.07 1.59
N ALA A 15 12.54 -25.37 2.72
CA ALA A 15 12.89 -24.37 3.71
C ALA A 15 13.98 -23.43 3.18
N GLU A 16 15.04 -23.97 2.58
CA GLU A 16 16.12 -23.21 1.95
C GLU A 16 15.58 -22.26 0.85
N TRP A 17 14.67 -22.74 -0.01
CA TRP A 17 14.05 -21.90 -1.04
C TRP A 17 13.19 -20.75 -0.47
N LYS A 18 12.47 -21.00 0.64
CA LYS A 18 11.69 -19.96 1.32
C LYS A 18 12.58 -18.90 1.95
N ASP A 19 13.71 -19.31 2.52
CA ASP A 19 14.69 -18.39 3.12
C ASP A 19 15.35 -17.53 2.03
N GLU A 20 15.76 -18.12 0.90
CA GLU A 20 16.27 -17.37 -0.26
C GLU A 20 15.25 -16.39 -0.84
N GLU A 21 13.97 -16.78 -0.94
CA GLU A 21 12.89 -15.91 -1.37
C GLU A 21 12.69 -14.74 -0.39
N ALA A 22 12.72 -15.01 0.92
CA ALA A 22 12.61 -13.98 1.96
C ALA A 22 13.77 -12.98 1.91
N ASP A 23 15.01 -13.46 1.78
CA ASP A 23 16.21 -12.62 1.67
C ASP A 23 16.18 -11.77 0.40
N SER A 24 15.77 -12.35 -0.72
CA SER A 24 15.61 -11.63 -2.00
C SER A 24 14.57 -10.52 -1.90
N LEU A 25 13.40 -10.81 -1.30
CA LEU A 25 12.35 -9.81 -1.07
C LEU A 25 12.82 -8.69 -0.13
N TYR A 26 13.57 -9.02 0.93
CA TYR A 26 14.13 -8.05 1.85
C TYR A 26 15.17 -7.15 1.17
N ALA A 27 16.05 -7.72 0.33
CA ALA A 27 16.99 -6.96 -0.47
C ALA A 27 16.28 -5.98 -1.44
N MET A 28 15.16 -6.41 -2.05
CA MET A 28 14.34 -5.53 -2.90
C MET A 28 13.67 -4.40 -2.11
N GLN A 29 13.19 -4.68 -0.90
CA GLN A 29 12.66 -3.64 -0.01
C GLN A 29 13.75 -2.64 0.37
N LEU A 30 14.95 -3.10 0.72
CA LEU A 30 16.09 -2.21 1.02
C LEU A 30 16.51 -1.38 -0.19
N ALA A 31 16.57 -1.98 -1.38
CA ALA A 31 16.88 -1.26 -2.63
C ALA A 31 15.87 -0.14 -2.94
N SER A 32 14.63 -0.26 -2.44
CA SER A 32 13.55 0.72 -2.61
C SER A 32 13.19 1.47 -1.31
N ALA A 33 14.03 1.40 -0.27
CA ALA A 33 13.72 1.92 1.05
C ALA A 33 13.50 3.44 1.08
N SER A 34 14.06 4.18 0.13
CA SER A 34 13.85 5.63 0.00
C SER A 34 12.44 6.01 -0.49
N VAL A 35 11.69 5.08 -1.07
CA VAL A 35 10.37 5.36 -1.63
C VAL A 35 9.38 5.73 -0.54
N LEU A 36 9.35 5.01 0.59
CA LEU A 36 8.45 5.31 1.71
C LEU A 36 8.63 6.74 2.25
N PRO A 37 9.84 7.17 2.71
CA PRO A 37 10.00 8.50 3.27
C PRO A 37 9.72 9.61 2.25
N MET A 38 10.04 9.39 0.97
CA MET A 38 9.74 10.36 -0.08
C MET A 38 8.24 10.49 -0.37
N VAL A 39 7.50 9.38 -0.37
CA VAL A 39 6.05 9.40 -0.55
C VAL A 39 5.35 10.00 0.67
N LEU A 40 5.82 9.71 1.88
CA LEU A 40 5.31 10.36 3.10
C LEU A 40 5.56 11.88 3.06
N LYS A 41 6.75 12.31 2.64
CA LYS A 41 7.08 13.73 2.44
C LYS A 41 6.11 14.38 1.46
N ALA A 42 5.87 13.75 0.30
CA ALA A 42 4.92 14.27 -0.69
C ALA A 42 3.50 14.36 -0.14
N ALA A 43 3.04 13.38 0.65
CA ALA A 43 1.72 13.41 1.26
C ALA A 43 1.56 14.54 2.29
N VAL A 44 2.64 14.90 2.99
CA VAL A 44 2.69 16.06 3.89
C VAL A 44 2.70 17.37 3.08
N GLU A 45 3.53 17.46 2.04
CA GLU A 45 3.63 18.67 1.20
C GLU A 45 2.35 18.99 0.41
N LEU A 46 1.54 17.97 0.12
CA LEU A 46 0.22 18.09 -0.49
C LEU A 46 -0.92 18.25 0.53
N ASP A 47 -0.60 18.38 1.82
CA ASP A 47 -1.56 18.48 2.93
C ASP A 47 -2.61 17.36 2.97
N LEU A 48 -2.32 16.18 2.39
CA LEU A 48 -3.29 15.09 2.26
C LEU A 48 -3.77 14.60 3.63
N LEU A 49 -2.86 14.53 4.60
CA LEU A 49 -3.18 14.07 5.95
C LEU A 49 -4.10 15.05 6.70
N GLU A 50 -3.98 16.35 6.42
CA GLU A 50 -4.82 17.39 7.00
C GLU A 50 -6.21 17.38 6.33
N LEU A 51 -6.27 17.28 5.01
CA LEU A 51 -7.53 17.13 4.27
C LEU A 51 -8.32 15.91 4.74
N MET A 52 -7.65 14.79 5.00
CA MET A 52 -8.27 13.60 5.59
C MET A 52 -8.78 13.87 7.01
N ALA A 53 -8.03 14.61 7.83
CA ALA A 53 -8.43 14.95 9.20
C ALA A 53 -9.67 15.86 9.24
N GLN A 54 -9.81 16.76 8.27
CA GLN A 54 -10.97 17.64 8.13
C GLN A 54 -12.27 16.89 7.82
N ALA A 55 -12.19 15.71 7.21
CA ALA A 55 -13.36 14.85 6.99
C ALA A 55 -13.94 14.28 8.30
N GLY A 56 -13.16 14.32 9.39
CA GLY A 56 -13.56 13.93 10.74
C GLY A 56 -12.94 12.61 11.22
N PRO A 57 -12.98 12.34 12.53
CA PRO A 57 -12.39 11.12 13.10
C PRO A 57 -13.04 9.85 12.53
N GLY A 58 -12.22 8.96 11.96
CA GLY A 58 -12.68 7.71 11.37
C GLY A 58 -13.43 7.87 10.04
N ALA A 59 -13.53 9.09 9.50
CA ALA A 59 -14.08 9.31 8.18
C ALA A 59 -13.17 8.68 7.12
N ALA A 60 -13.79 8.03 6.14
CA ALA A 60 -13.11 7.49 4.99
C ALA A 60 -13.33 8.41 3.79
N VAL A 61 -12.24 8.74 3.10
CA VAL A 61 -12.26 9.58 1.91
C VAL A 61 -11.73 8.82 0.70
N SER A 62 -12.25 9.13 -0.48
CA SER A 62 -11.75 8.57 -1.73
C SER A 62 -10.62 9.43 -2.33
N PRO A 63 -9.70 8.85 -3.11
CA PRO A 63 -8.64 9.62 -3.79
C PRO A 63 -9.19 10.72 -4.71
N SER A 64 -10.37 10.49 -5.31
CA SER A 64 -11.05 11.48 -6.15
C SER A 64 -11.57 12.67 -5.35
N GLU A 65 -12.10 12.43 -4.14
CA GLU A 65 -12.55 13.48 -3.23
C GLU A 65 -11.38 14.34 -2.74
N LEU A 66 -10.22 13.73 -2.47
CA LEU A 66 -9.00 14.45 -2.11
C LEU A 66 -8.47 15.27 -3.31
N ALA A 67 -8.45 14.68 -4.51
CA ALA A 67 -8.01 15.38 -5.71
C ALA A 67 -8.87 16.62 -6.03
N ALA A 68 -10.17 16.54 -5.78
CA ALA A 68 -11.10 17.66 -5.99
C ALA A 68 -10.88 18.83 -5.02
N GLN A 69 -10.25 18.59 -3.86
CA GLN A 69 -9.93 19.62 -2.87
C GLN A 69 -8.59 20.30 -3.13
N LEU A 70 -7.73 19.68 -3.94
CA LEU A 70 -6.45 20.28 -4.32
C LEU A 70 -6.65 21.34 -5.42
N PRO A 71 -5.87 22.44 -5.39
CA PRO A 71 -5.91 23.46 -6.44
C PRO A 71 -5.17 22.97 -7.69
N THR A 72 -5.69 21.95 -8.36
CA THR A 72 -5.08 21.32 -9.53
C THR A 72 -6.09 21.13 -10.66
N THR A 73 -5.61 21.23 -11.90
CA THR A 73 -6.36 20.90 -13.12
C THR A 73 -5.87 19.59 -13.75
N ASN A 74 -4.99 18.86 -13.05
CA ASN A 74 -4.42 17.62 -13.57
C ASN A 74 -5.49 16.50 -13.58
N PRO A 75 -5.88 15.98 -14.75
CA PRO A 75 -6.87 14.90 -14.83
C PRO A 75 -6.39 13.60 -14.15
N ASP A 76 -5.07 13.40 -14.05
CA ASP A 76 -4.47 12.21 -13.45
C ASP A 76 -4.28 12.35 -11.93
N ALA A 77 -4.66 13.48 -11.32
CA ALA A 77 -4.44 13.76 -9.90
C ALA A 77 -5.01 12.66 -9.00
N ALA A 78 -6.26 12.24 -9.23
CA ALA A 78 -6.90 11.18 -8.45
C ALA A 78 -6.12 9.85 -8.50
N VAL A 79 -5.59 9.49 -9.67
CA VAL A 79 -4.80 8.26 -9.86
C VAL A 79 -3.43 8.37 -9.19
N MET A 80 -2.79 9.55 -9.26
CA MET A 80 -1.52 9.81 -8.58
C MET A 80 -1.69 9.74 -7.05
N LEU A 81 -2.75 10.34 -6.52
CA LEU A 81 -3.08 10.27 -5.09
C LEU A 81 -3.39 8.85 -4.65
N ASP A 82 -4.15 8.07 -5.43
CA ASP A 82 -4.41 6.66 -5.11
C ASP A 82 -3.11 5.87 -4.95
N ARG A 83 -2.11 6.09 -5.83
CA ARG A 83 -0.80 5.42 -5.74
C ARG A 83 -0.01 5.83 -4.50
N ILE A 84 -0.02 7.12 -4.15
CA ILE A 84 0.64 7.67 -2.95
C ILE A 84 0.01 7.04 -1.71
N LEU A 85 -1.31 7.17 -1.57
CA LEU A 85 -2.05 6.74 -0.39
C LEU A 85 -2.00 5.21 -0.24
N ARG A 86 -2.06 4.46 -1.35
CA ARG A 86 -1.91 3.00 -1.34
C ARG A 86 -0.57 2.56 -0.80
N LEU A 87 0.53 3.24 -1.14
CA LEU A 87 1.82 2.92 -0.55
C LEU A 87 1.78 3.14 0.97
N LEU A 88 1.25 4.28 1.43
CA LEU A 88 1.14 4.56 2.86
C LEU A 88 0.28 3.52 3.60
N CYS A 89 -0.79 3.02 2.97
CA CYS A 89 -1.59 1.92 3.50
C CYS A 89 -0.79 0.62 3.63
N THR A 90 0.10 0.28 2.68
CA THR A 90 0.94 -0.92 2.78
C THR A 90 1.94 -0.89 3.93
N TYR A 91 2.28 0.31 4.42
CA TYR A 91 3.13 0.51 5.59
C TYR A 91 2.34 0.82 6.87
N SER A 92 1.01 0.59 6.86
CA SER A 92 0.13 0.82 8.01
C SER A 92 0.13 2.27 8.54
N VAL A 93 0.53 3.24 7.73
CA VAL A 93 0.43 4.67 8.07
C VAL A 93 -1.02 5.13 7.95
N LEU A 94 -1.76 4.54 7.01
CA LEU A 94 -3.18 4.75 6.77
C LEU A 94 -3.89 3.39 6.69
N ASN A 95 -5.20 3.41 6.81
CA ASN A 95 -6.07 2.27 6.62
C ASN A 95 -6.77 2.36 5.25
N CYS A 96 -6.93 1.21 4.58
CA CYS A 96 -7.63 1.10 3.31
C CYS A 96 -8.80 0.13 3.45
N SER A 97 -9.98 0.56 3.02
CA SER A 97 -11.17 -0.27 2.85
C SER A 97 -11.66 -0.21 1.40
N LEU A 98 -12.47 -1.18 1.01
CA LEU A 98 -13.08 -1.26 -0.32
C LEU A 98 -14.59 -1.08 -0.19
N ARG A 99 -15.16 -0.22 -1.04
CA ARG A 99 -16.60 0.00 -1.16
C ARG A 99 -17.04 -0.37 -2.56
N THR A 100 -18.01 -1.28 -2.67
CA THR A 100 -18.67 -1.58 -3.94
C THR A 100 -19.78 -0.57 -4.19
N LEU A 101 -19.71 0.10 -5.34
CA LEU A 101 -20.70 1.06 -5.82
C LEU A 101 -21.89 0.32 -6.46
N ALA A 102 -23.02 1.01 -6.61
CA ALA A 102 -24.25 0.44 -7.17
C ALA A 102 -24.11 -0.04 -8.62
N ASP A 103 -23.14 0.49 -9.36
CA ASP A 103 -22.81 0.09 -10.73
C ASP A 103 -21.82 -1.08 -10.80
N GLY A 104 -21.47 -1.69 -9.65
CA GLY A 104 -20.53 -2.80 -9.56
C GLY A 104 -19.06 -2.40 -9.56
N ARG A 105 -18.74 -1.09 -9.69
CA ARG A 105 -17.35 -0.62 -9.53
C ARG A 105 -16.92 -0.71 -8.08
N VAL A 106 -15.62 -0.90 -7.85
CA VAL A 106 -15.03 -0.91 -6.51
C VAL A 106 -14.22 0.36 -6.33
N GLU A 107 -14.51 1.08 -5.26
CA GLU A 107 -13.80 2.29 -4.84
C GLU A 107 -12.97 2.01 -3.58
N ARG A 108 -11.77 2.57 -3.51
CA ARG A 108 -10.95 2.55 -2.30
C ARG A 108 -11.31 3.73 -1.41
N LEU A 109 -11.45 3.41 -0.13
CA LEU A 109 -11.77 4.33 0.93
C LEU A 109 -10.61 4.34 1.92
N ILE A 110 -10.07 5.52 2.18
CA ILE A 110 -8.84 5.70 2.95
C ILE A 110 -9.15 6.49 4.22
N ASN A 111 -8.73 5.96 5.35
CA ASN A 111 -8.94 6.55 6.67
C ASN A 111 -7.66 6.48 7.50
N LYS A 112 -7.57 7.33 8.53
CA LYS A 112 -6.48 7.33 9.51
C LYS A 112 -6.87 6.50 10.72
#